data_AF-A0A2D0HJH2-F1
#
_entry.id   AF-A0A2D0HJH2-F1
#
_cell.length_a   1.000
_cell.length_b   1.000
_cell.length_c   1.000
_cell.angle_alpha   90.00
_cell.angle_beta   90.00
_cell.angle_gamma   90.00
#
_symmetry.space_group_name_H-M   'P 1'
#
loop_
_entity.id
_entity.type
_entity.pdbx_description
1 polymer ?
#
loop_
_entity_poly.entity_id
_entity_poly.type
_entity_poly.pdbx_seq_one_letter_code
_entity_poly.pdbx_strand_id
1 'polypeptide(L)'
;MTQPNILKLAKQGNVEAIASLMNRHLHPKGITAKVAFQDAYLEVILESAQVLNQPILVAFIRKGLTALGAVSVQKVKVYAQQTGKEFPAWSKEFDLRIAEIEAVDNEQSSSNPQTLTLSINLSGDTARGLTNKDFEFIANQISTDILSSCTNVFIQKVSISNGSSVITKER
;
A
#
# COMPACT_ATOMS: atom_id res chain seq x y z
N MET A 1 2.87 24.41 25.04
CA MET A 1 2.84 25.00 23.68
C MET A 1 1.55 24.56 22.99
N THR A 2 0.85 25.47 22.32
CA THR A 2 -0.49 25.24 21.77
C THR A 2 -0.46 24.39 20.49
N GLN A 3 -1.28 23.32 20.46
CA GLN A 3 -1.51 22.42 19.32
C GLN A 3 -1.62 23.08 17.93
N PRO A 4 -2.24 24.27 17.75
CA PRO A 4 -2.29 24.95 16.45
C PRO A 4 -0.91 25.30 15.86
N ASN A 5 0.12 25.50 16.69
CA ASN A 5 1.46 25.81 16.18
C ASN A 5 2.14 24.57 15.56
N ILE A 6 1.99 23.41 16.21
CA ILE A 6 2.60 22.14 15.77
C ILE A 6 2.05 21.74 14.39
N LEU A 7 0.75 21.90 14.14
CA LEU A 7 0.18 21.56 12.83
C LEU A 7 0.73 22.46 11.71
N LYS A 8 0.89 23.77 11.97
CA LYS A 8 1.47 24.70 10.98
C LYS A 8 2.93 24.34 10.67
N LEU A 9 3.72 24.06 11.70
CA LEU A 9 5.11 23.64 11.56
C LEU A 9 5.23 22.31 10.80
N ALA A 10 4.36 21.34 11.11
CA ALA A 10 4.36 20.06 10.42
C ALA A 10 4.02 20.20 8.92
N LYS A 11 3.07 21.08 8.57
CA LYS A 11 2.74 21.40 7.17
C LYS A 11 3.92 22.03 6.40
N GLN A 12 4.80 22.74 7.11
CA GLN A 12 6.02 23.31 6.54
C GLN A 12 7.14 22.28 6.39
N GLY A 13 6.95 21.04 6.87
CA GLY A 13 7.97 20.00 6.86
C GLY A 13 8.87 20.01 8.10
N ASN A 14 8.48 20.67 9.19
CA ASN A 14 9.26 20.60 10.42
C ASN A 14 9.23 19.16 10.98
N VAL A 15 10.39 18.51 11.03
CA VAL A 15 10.53 17.09 11.40
C VAL A 15 10.08 16.80 12.83
N GLU A 16 10.36 17.69 13.76
CA GLU A 16 9.97 17.54 15.17
C GLU A 16 8.45 17.64 15.35
N ALA A 17 7.81 18.54 14.60
CA ALA A 17 6.36 18.69 14.59
C ALA A 17 5.68 17.47 13.94
N ILE A 18 6.23 16.95 12.83
CA ILE A 18 5.73 15.72 12.20
C ILE A 18 5.89 14.53 13.16
N ALA A 19 7.07 14.34 13.76
CA ALA A 19 7.30 13.29 14.74
C ALA A 19 6.33 13.39 15.92
N SER A 20 6.10 14.59 16.44
CA SER A 20 5.15 14.82 17.54
C SER A 20 3.72 14.41 17.17
N LEU A 21 3.27 14.75 15.96
CA LEU A 21 1.95 14.34 15.46
C LEU A 21 1.85 12.82 15.27
N MET A 22 2.88 12.17 14.74
CA MET A 22 2.92 10.71 14.59
C MET A 22 2.89 10.01 15.95
N ASN A 23 3.75 10.45 16.87
CA ASN A 23 3.87 9.86 18.20
C ASN A 23 2.60 9.98 19.03
N ARG A 24 1.80 11.03 18.84
CA ARG A 24 0.47 11.15 19.47
C ARG A 24 -0.46 9.95 19.16
N HIS A 25 -0.33 9.34 17.99
CA HIS A 25 -1.14 8.17 17.59
C HIS A 25 -0.41 6.83 17.82
N LEU A 26 0.92 6.83 17.79
CA LEU A 26 1.75 5.63 17.83
C LEU A 26 2.21 5.24 19.25
N HIS A 27 2.48 6.20 20.13
CA HIS A 27 2.88 5.91 21.52
C HIS A 27 1.85 5.05 22.28
N PRO A 28 0.53 5.31 22.19
CA PRO A 28 -0.47 4.46 22.82
C PRO A 28 -0.46 3.00 22.34
N LYS A 29 0.17 2.73 21.19
CA LYS A 29 0.34 1.39 20.60
C LYS A 29 1.70 0.77 20.90
N GLY A 30 2.53 1.41 21.72
CA GLY A 30 3.90 0.95 22.03
C GLY A 30 4.87 1.10 20.85
N ILE A 31 4.65 2.11 20.01
CA ILE A 31 5.50 2.43 18.85
C ILE A 31 6.01 3.86 19.00
N THR A 32 7.31 4.05 18.81
CA THR A 32 7.95 5.37 18.79
C THR A 32 8.41 5.69 17.37
N ALA A 33 7.94 6.80 16.82
CA ALA A 33 8.37 7.33 15.54
C ALA A 33 9.47 8.38 15.74
N LYS A 34 10.60 8.19 15.05
CA LYS A 34 11.65 9.20 14.88
C LYS A 34 11.60 9.66 13.42
N VAL A 35 11.65 10.97 13.20
CA VAL A 35 11.52 11.56 11.87
C VAL A 35 12.73 12.46 11.60
N ALA A 36 13.33 12.32 10.43
CA ALA A 36 14.44 13.13 9.97
C ALA A 36 14.27 13.47 8.49
N PHE A 37 14.97 14.51 8.03
CA PHE A 37 15.13 14.79 6.61
C PHE A 37 16.59 14.50 6.23
N GLN A 38 16.78 13.57 5.30
CA GLN A 38 18.10 13.18 4.81
C GLN A 38 18.03 12.91 3.30
N ASP A 39 18.99 13.45 2.54
CA ASP A 39 19.11 13.22 1.09
C ASP A 39 17.80 13.45 0.29
N ALA A 40 17.02 14.46 0.69
CA ALA A 40 15.69 14.80 0.16
C ALA A 40 14.56 13.80 0.47
N TYR A 41 14.81 12.80 1.32
CA TYR A 41 13.82 11.90 1.89
C TYR A 41 13.39 12.33 3.28
N LEU A 42 12.10 12.24 3.56
CA LEU A 42 11.62 12.18 4.93
C LEU A 42 11.78 10.76 5.44
N GLU A 43 12.79 10.56 6.28
CA GLU A 43 13.03 9.28 6.92
C GLU A 43 12.16 9.15 8.17
N VAL A 44 11.47 8.03 8.28
CA VAL A 44 10.62 7.70 9.42
C VAL A 44 11.06 6.35 9.97
N ILE A 45 11.66 6.37 11.16
CA ILE A 45 12.04 5.16 11.88
C ILE A 45 10.95 4.86 12.91
N LEU A 46 10.30 3.71 12.77
CA LEU A 46 9.31 3.19 13.70
C LEU A 46 9.96 2.16 14.58
N GLU A 47 10.15 2.50 15.85
CA GLU A 47 10.75 1.62 16.85
C GLU A 47 9.66 0.96 17.69
N SER A 48 9.72 -0.37 17.83
CA SER A 48 8.83 -1.12 18.72
C SER A 48 9.48 -2.41 19.22
N ALA A 49 9.01 -2.92 20.36
CA ALA A 49 9.41 -4.24 20.84
C ALA A 49 8.84 -5.38 19.96
N GLN A 50 7.71 -5.14 19.29
CA GLN A 50 7.03 -6.13 18.45
C GLN A 50 7.34 -5.95 16.96
N VAL A 51 7.20 -7.04 16.19
CA VAL A 51 7.33 -6.98 14.73
C VAL A 51 6.15 -6.21 14.15
N LEU A 52 6.48 -5.13 13.46
CA LEU A 52 5.53 -4.19 12.91
C LEU A 52 5.00 -4.66 11.55
N ASN A 53 3.67 -4.63 11.35
CA ASN A 53 3.05 -5.00 10.08
C ASN A 53 3.26 -3.89 9.03
N GLN A 54 4.07 -4.20 8.01
CA GLN A 54 4.47 -3.27 6.95
C GLN A 54 3.30 -2.60 6.22
N PRO A 55 2.35 -3.34 5.60
CA PRO A 55 1.29 -2.70 4.81
C PRO A 55 0.40 -1.78 5.65
N ILE A 56 0.12 -2.15 6.91
CA ILE A 56 -0.70 -1.32 7.81
C ILE A 56 -0.01 0.00 8.12
N LEU A 57 1.28 -0.03 8.45
CA LEU A 57 2.01 1.19 8.85
C LEU A 57 2.36 2.09 7.67
N VAL A 58 2.75 1.51 6.53
CA VAL A 58 2.99 2.27 5.31
C VAL A 58 1.69 2.99 4.89
N ALA A 59 0.54 2.32 4.93
CA ALA A 59 -0.75 2.95 4.65
C ALA A 59 -1.10 4.06 5.65
N PHE A 60 -0.84 3.84 6.95
CA PHE A 60 -1.06 4.84 7.99
C PHE A 60 -0.21 6.10 7.77
N ILE A 61 1.09 5.93 7.53
CA ILE A 61 2.03 7.05 7.32
C ILE A 61 1.68 7.81 6.05
N ARG A 62 1.47 7.09 4.94
CA ARG A 62 1.09 7.70 3.67
C ARG A 62 -0.18 8.53 3.84
N LYS A 63 -1.24 7.95 4.41
CA LYS A 63 -2.51 8.66 4.66
C LYS A 63 -2.31 9.88 5.57
N GLY A 64 -1.51 9.75 6.64
CA GLY A 64 -1.22 10.84 7.56
C GLY A 64 -0.49 12.00 6.91
N LEU A 65 0.55 11.72 6.13
CA LEU A 65 1.34 12.74 5.43
C LEU A 65 0.58 13.37 4.26
N THR A 66 -0.22 12.60 3.51
CA THR A 66 -1.12 13.13 2.48
C THR A 66 -2.16 14.06 3.10
N ALA A 67 -2.80 13.66 4.21
CA ALA A 67 -3.78 14.49 4.90
C ALA A 67 -3.16 15.73 5.55
N LEU A 68 -1.90 15.65 5.98
CA LEU A 68 -1.14 16.79 6.46
C LEU A 68 -0.94 17.82 5.35
N GLY A 69 -0.78 17.37 4.09
CA GLY A 69 -0.54 18.26 2.94
C GLY A 69 0.82 18.94 3.04
N ALA A 70 1.83 18.24 3.56
CA ALA A 70 3.16 18.79 3.74
C ALA A 70 3.83 18.96 2.36
N VAL A 71 3.81 20.19 1.84
CA VAL A 71 4.25 20.55 0.48
C VAL A 71 5.73 20.26 0.22
N SER A 72 6.53 20.25 1.29
CA SER A 72 7.98 20.00 1.26
C SER A 72 8.34 18.51 1.27
N VAL A 73 7.41 17.61 1.61
CA VAL A 73 7.68 16.17 1.64
C VAL A 73 7.29 15.55 0.30
N GLN A 74 8.29 15.13 -0.47
CA GLN A 74 8.06 14.49 -1.77
C GLN A 74 8.27 12.99 -1.72
N LYS A 75 9.35 12.56 -1.04
CA LYS A 75 9.73 11.17 -0.88
C LYS A 75 9.78 10.80 0.60
N VAL A 76 9.33 9.59 0.92
CA VAL A 76 9.31 9.09 2.30
C VAL A 76 9.96 7.72 2.33
N LYS A 77 10.84 7.52 3.29
CA LYS A 77 11.46 6.22 3.57
C LYS A 77 11.13 5.80 4.99
N VAL A 78 10.44 4.67 5.12
CA VAL A 78 9.98 4.13 6.40
C VAL A 78 10.82 2.94 6.76
N TYR A 79 11.31 2.90 8.00
CA TYR A 79 12.04 1.78 8.57
C TYR A 79 11.28 1.25 9.77
N ALA A 80 11.11 -0.07 9.88
CA ALA A 80 10.66 -0.69 11.13
C ALA A 80 11.86 -1.25 11.89
N GLN A 81 12.19 -0.63 13.01
CA GLN A 81 13.26 -1.05 13.90
C GLN A 81 12.66 -1.83 15.07
N GLN A 82 13.10 -3.08 15.24
CA GLN A 82 12.80 -3.79 16.47
C GLN A 82 13.82 -3.37 17.55
N THR A 83 13.34 -3.05 18.75
CA THR A 83 14.21 -2.69 19.88
C THR A 83 15.24 -3.79 20.14
N GLY A 84 16.51 -3.40 20.25
CA GLY A 84 17.63 -4.33 20.49
C GLY A 84 18.12 -5.09 19.25
N LYS A 85 17.59 -4.81 18.04
CA LYS A 85 18.16 -5.29 16.78
C LYS A 85 19.03 -4.21 16.14
N GLU A 86 20.10 -4.63 15.48
CA GLU A 86 21.00 -3.70 14.76
C GLU A 86 20.45 -3.26 13.41
N PHE A 87 19.65 -4.11 12.76
CA PHE A 87 19.06 -3.85 11.45
C PHE A 87 17.54 -3.70 11.54
N PRO A 88 16.94 -2.86 10.68
CA PRO A 88 15.49 -2.77 10.58
C PRO A 88 14.91 -4.10 10.06
N ALA A 89 13.76 -4.48 10.60
CA ALA A 89 13.00 -5.66 10.16
C ALA A 89 12.52 -5.52 8.70
N TRP A 90 12.22 -4.28 8.27
CA TRP A 90 11.93 -3.94 6.89
C TRP A 90 12.13 -2.44 6.66
N SER A 91 12.30 -2.07 5.39
CA SER A 91 12.23 -0.69 4.92
C SER A 91 11.30 -0.55 3.72
N LYS A 92 10.60 0.57 3.60
CA LYS A 92 9.78 0.88 2.42
C LYS A 92 9.92 2.34 2.04
N GLU A 93 10.22 2.58 0.78
CA GLU A 93 10.23 3.89 0.15
C GLU A 93 8.95 4.10 -0.66
N PHE A 94 8.42 5.32 -0.66
CA PHE A 94 7.32 5.73 -1.52
C PHE A 94 7.30 7.26 -1.72
N ASP A 95 6.75 7.68 -2.84
CA ASP A 95 6.50 9.09 -3.15
C ASP A 95 5.12 9.54 -2.63
N LEU A 96 5.05 10.78 -2.14
CA LEU A 96 3.82 11.44 -1.69
C LEU A 96 3.16 12.28 -2.78
N ARG A 97 3.93 12.77 -3.75
CA ARG A 97 3.40 13.58 -4.87
C ARG A 97 2.72 12.77 -5.95
N ILE A 98 2.90 11.46 -5.94
CA ILE A 98 2.22 10.55 -6.83
C ILE A 98 1.03 9.97 -6.06
N ALA A 99 -0.06 10.73 -6.03
CA ALA A 99 -1.37 10.21 -5.66
C ALA A 99 -2.02 9.50 -6.85
N GLU A 100 -1.25 8.81 -7.70
CA GLU A 100 -1.73 7.78 -8.61
C GLU A 100 -0.54 7.07 -9.23
N ILE A 101 -0.44 5.75 -8.97
CA ILE A 101 0.57 4.81 -9.48
C ILE A 101 1.82 4.72 -8.58
N GLU A 102 1.95 3.60 -7.88
CA GLU A 102 3.15 2.75 -7.79
C GLU A 102 3.00 1.77 -6.61
N ALA A 103 2.29 0.68 -6.85
CA ALA A 103 2.71 -0.60 -6.34
C ALA A 103 3.65 -1.19 -7.41
N VAL A 104 4.94 -0.85 -7.33
CA VAL A 104 5.98 -1.59 -8.06
C VAL A 104 6.98 -2.06 -7.02
N ASP A 105 6.97 -3.37 -6.81
CA ASP A 105 8.18 -4.09 -6.43
C ASP A 105 8.98 -4.26 -7.71
N ASN A 106 10.18 -3.72 -7.73
CA ASN A 106 11.12 -3.84 -8.84
C ASN A 106 11.97 -5.08 -8.58
N GLU A 107 11.95 -6.05 -9.49
CA GLU A 107 13.20 -6.51 -10.10
C GLU A 107 12.96 -6.92 -11.56
N GLN A 108 13.58 -6.11 -12.42
CA GLN A 108 14.24 -6.45 -13.70
C GLN A 108 13.43 -6.37 -15.00
N SER A 109 13.66 -5.23 -15.67
CA SER A 109 13.99 -5.10 -17.09
C SER A 109 13.06 -5.73 -18.13
N SER A 110 12.16 -4.92 -18.70
CA SER A 110 12.06 -4.66 -20.14
C SER A 110 10.68 -4.06 -20.46
N SER A 111 10.66 -3.15 -21.43
CA SER A 111 9.50 -2.41 -21.91
C SER A 111 8.28 -3.32 -22.17
N ASN A 112 7.18 -3.16 -21.42
CA ASN A 112 5.88 -3.70 -21.82
C ASN A 112 4.74 -2.89 -21.14
N PRO A 113 3.63 -2.56 -21.83
CA PRO A 113 2.59 -1.72 -21.28
C PRO A 113 1.94 -2.44 -20.10
N GLN A 114 1.77 -1.72 -18.99
CA GLN A 114 1.32 -2.26 -17.71
C GLN A 114 -0.16 -2.67 -17.80
N THR A 115 -0.45 -3.90 -18.26
CA THR A 115 -1.77 -4.53 -18.19
C THR A 115 -2.05 -4.94 -16.74
N LEU A 116 -2.92 -4.22 -16.03
CA LEU A 116 -3.35 -4.65 -14.70
C LEU A 116 -4.23 -5.90 -14.83
N THR A 117 -3.81 -6.98 -14.17
CA THR A 117 -4.54 -8.25 -14.13
C THR A 117 -5.20 -8.45 -12.77
N LEU A 118 -6.52 -8.50 -12.72
CA LEU A 118 -7.28 -8.86 -11.52
C LEU A 118 -7.42 -10.38 -11.45
N SER A 119 -6.89 -11.01 -10.39
CA SER A 119 -6.98 -12.47 -10.18
C SER A 119 -7.99 -12.81 -9.10
N ILE A 120 -8.97 -13.67 -9.41
CA ILE A 120 -10.03 -14.11 -8.49
C ILE A 120 -9.94 -15.63 -8.35
N ASN A 121 -9.91 -16.12 -7.11
CA ASN A 121 -9.96 -17.56 -6.85
C ASN A 121 -11.38 -17.95 -6.40
N LEU A 122 -12.01 -18.87 -7.12
CA LEU A 122 -13.31 -19.44 -6.79
C LEU A 122 -13.12 -20.86 -6.27
N SER A 123 -13.14 -21.03 -4.95
CA SER A 123 -13.20 -22.36 -4.32
C SER A 123 -14.66 -22.79 -4.20
N GLY A 124 -15.10 -23.72 -5.06
CA GLY A 124 -16.43 -24.33 -5.00
C GLY A 124 -16.39 -25.73 -4.37
N ASP A 125 -17.43 -26.11 -3.64
CA ASP A 125 -17.62 -27.47 -3.17
C ASP A 125 -18.08 -28.37 -4.33
N THR A 126 -17.19 -29.24 -4.80
CA THR A 126 -17.47 -30.23 -5.84
C THR A 126 -18.59 -31.21 -5.46
N ALA A 127 -18.94 -31.34 -4.17
CA ALA A 127 -20.04 -32.19 -3.72
C ALA A 127 -21.42 -31.71 -4.23
N ARG A 128 -21.53 -30.45 -4.70
CA ARG A 128 -22.77 -29.88 -5.25
C ARG A 128 -22.89 -29.96 -6.77
N GLY A 129 -21.99 -30.69 -7.45
CA GLY A 129 -22.12 -30.98 -8.88
C GLY A 129 -21.82 -29.81 -9.82
N LEU A 130 -21.08 -28.79 -9.36
CA LEU A 130 -20.55 -27.74 -10.23
C LEU A 130 -19.67 -28.37 -11.32
N THR A 131 -20.12 -28.32 -12.56
CA THR A 131 -19.35 -28.81 -13.70
C THR A 131 -18.35 -27.76 -14.18
N ASN A 132 -17.37 -28.19 -14.98
CA ASN A 132 -16.44 -27.25 -15.62
C ASN A 132 -17.15 -26.22 -16.52
N LYS A 133 -18.28 -26.59 -17.13
CA LYS A 133 -19.10 -25.69 -17.95
C LYS A 133 -19.78 -24.62 -17.10
N ASP A 134 -20.26 -24.98 -15.92
CA ASP A 134 -20.85 -24.03 -14.97
C ASP A 134 -19.79 -23.04 -14.47
N PHE A 135 -18.60 -23.53 -14.14
CA PHE A 135 -17.47 -22.69 -13.78
C PHE A 135 -17.10 -21.71 -14.91
N GLU A 136 -16.98 -22.20 -16.14
CA GLU A 136 -16.65 -21.39 -17.29
C GLU A 136 -17.70 -20.30 -17.55
N PHE A 137 -18.99 -20.65 -17.48
CA PHE A 137 -20.08 -19.68 -17.63
C PHE A 137 -20.03 -18.59 -16.55
N ILE A 138 -19.88 -18.99 -15.29
CA ILE A 138 -19.80 -18.07 -14.15
C ILE A 138 -18.57 -17.16 -14.26
N ALA A 139 -17.40 -17.74 -14.56
CA ALA A 139 -16.16 -16.98 -14.71
C ALA A 139 -16.24 -15.96 -15.86
N ASN A 140 -16.87 -16.34 -16.97
CA ASN A 140 -17.08 -15.44 -18.10
C ASN A 140 -18.06 -14.31 -17.78
N GLN A 141 -19.16 -14.58 -17.07
CA GLN A 141 -20.11 -13.54 -16.65
C GLN A 141 -19.43 -12.53 -15.72
N ILE A 142 -18.77 -13.01 -14.65
CA ILE A 142 -18.06 -12.15 -13.69
C ILE A 142 -16.99 -11.30 -14.39
N SER A 143 -16.19 -11.92 -15.27
CA SER A 143 -15.15 -11.18 -16.00
C SER A 143 -15.74 -10.11 -16.91
N THR A 144 -16.87 -10.39 -17.57
CA THR A 144 -17.55 -9.44 -18.44
C THR A 144 -18.12 -8.28 -17.65
N ASP A 145 -18.82 -8.57 -16.55
CA ASP A 145 -19.45 -7.55 -15.70
C ASP A 145 -18.42 -6.62 -15.07
N ILE A 146 -17.25 -7.15 -14.67
CA ILE A 146 -16.14 -6.35 -14.15
C ILE A 146 -15.59 -5.46 -15.26
N LEU A 147 -15.29 -6.01 -16.44
CA LEU A 147 -14.72 -5.23 -17.55
C LEU A 147 -15.69 -4.18 -18.12
N SER A 148 -17.00 -4.42 -18.04
CA SER A 148 -18.03 -3.48 -18.49
C SER A 148 -18.39 -2.42 -17.44
N SER A 149 -18.39 -2.77 -16.15
CA SER A 149 -18.73 -1.85 -15.05
C SER A 149 -17.55 -0.97 -14.64
N CYS A 150 -16.32 -1.39 -14.94
CA CYS A 150 -15.13 -0.56 -14.76
C CYS A 150 -14.99 0.46 -15.91
N THR A 151 -15.56 1.65 -15.71
CA THR A 151 -15.28 2.86 -16.51
C THR A 151 -13.92 3.49 -16.17
N ASN A 152 -13.30 3.08 -15.06
CA ASN A 152 -11.98 3.54 -14.64
C ASN A 152 -10.89 2.66 -15.28
N VAL A 153 -9.95 3.29 -15.99
CA VAL A 153 -9.09 2.74 -17.08
C VAL A 153 -8.07 1.67 -16.63
N PHE A 154 -8.08 1.25 -15.37
CA PHE A 154 -6.96 0.49 -14.83
C PHE A 154 -7.04 -1.02 -15.01
N ILE A 155 -8.21 -1.67 -15.04
CA ILE A 155 -8.30 -3.15 -15.20
C ILE A 155 -8.43 -3.51 -16.67
N GLN A 156 -7.37 -4.10 -17.24
CA GLN A 156 -7.33 -4.50 -18.65
C GLN A 156 -7.52 -6.01 -18.84
N LYS A 157 -7.29 -6.79 -17.78
CA LYS A 157 -7.37 -8.25 -17.78
C LYS A 157 -7.94 -8.78 -16.46
N VAL A 158 -8.81 -9.78 -16.54
CA VAL A 158 -9.39 -10.50 -15.40
C VAL A 158 -9.08 -11.98 -15.57
N SER A 159 -8.55 -12.60 -14.53
CA SER A 159 -8.24 -14.02 -14.46
C SER A 159 -9.01 -14.65 -13.30
N ILE A 160 -9.75 -15.71 -13.55
CA ILE A 160 -10.54 -16.42 -12.53
C ILE A 160 -10.15 -17.90 -12.54
N SER A 161 -9.78 -18.43 -11.38
CA SER A 161 -9.33 -19.82 -11.23
C SER A 161 -10.10 -20.57 -10.14
N ASN A 162 -10.37 -21.86 -10.32
CA ASN A 162 -10.92 -22.74 -9.26
C ASN A 162 -9.95 -23.82 -8.77
N GLY A 163 -8.65 -23.64 -9.04
CA GLY A 163 -7.62 -24.63 -8.71
C GLY A 163 -7.49 -25.79 -9.69
N SER A 164 -8.50 -26.05 -10.54
CA SER A 164 -8.43 -27.04 -11.63
C SER A 164 -8.43 -26.41 -13.03
N SER A 165 -9.10 -25.27 -13.17
CA SER A 165 -9.25 -24.52 -14.42
C SER A 165 -9.02 -23.03 -14.18
N VAL A 166 -8.53 -22.34 -15.20
CA VAL A 166 -8.30 -20.89 -15.20
C VAL A 166 -8.94 -20.30 -16.45
N ILE A 167 -9.80 -19.30 -16.27
CA ILE A 167 -10.40 -18.51 -17.33
C ILE A 167 -9.83 -17.11 -17.27
N THR A 168 -9.39 -16.60 -18.42
CA THR A 168 -8.79 -15.27 -18.50
C THR A 168 -9.46 -14.50 -19.61
N LYS A 169 -9.84 -13.24 -19.31
CA LYS A 169 -10.51 -12.35 -20.24
C LYS A 169 -9.88 -10.97 -20.18
N GLU A 170 -9.63 -10.39 -21.34
CA GLU A 170 -9.05 -9.07 -21.50
C GLU A 170 -9.99 -8.18 -22.32
N ARG A 171 -9.86 -6.86 -22.11
CA ARG A 171 -10.59 -5.85 -22.90
C ARG A 171 -9.97 -5.70 -24.28
#